data_AF-A0A336N8Q4-F1
#
_entry.id   AF-A0A336N8Q4-F1
#
_cell.length_a   1.000
_cell.length_b   1.000
_cell.length_c   1.000
_cell.angle_alpha   90.00
_cell.angle_beta   90.00
_cell.angle_gamma   90.00
#
_symmetry.space_group_name_H-M   'P 1'
#
loop_
_entity.id
_entity.type
_entity.pdbx_description
1 polymer ?
#
loop_
_entity_poly.entity_id
_entity_poly.type
_entity_poly.pdbx_seq_one_letter_code
_entity_poly.pdbx_strand_id
1 'polypeptide(L)'
;MIPYPDYSSESELMGLFSDEGAMTRFNWHEELGVFIHSRYDFDTVLRHLRHFPVMKDENGKWFFFRFYDPKVLRNYLEVIATSPEKLNKFFGYEKRIIHAFASGIGDSFHYYQLKALPEDTRNIPILLTEFEVNGFKDKNGWKREKKWLGIFLKLIRTFIPLRSKNN
;
A
#
# COMPACT_ATOMS: atom_id res chain seq x y z
N MET A 1 0.34 -17.54 -14.22
CA MET A 1 1.44 -16.57 -14.39
C MET A 1 0.88 -15.20 -14.04
N ILE A 2 1.35 -14.58 -12.95
CA ILE A 2 0.88 -13.26 -12.51
C ILE A 2 1.68 -12.22 -13.33
N PRO A 3 1.04 -11.36 -14.15
CA PRO A 3 1.77 -10.50 -15.09
C PRO A 3 2.52 -9.33 -14.41
N TYR A 4 2.06 -8.90 -13.23
CA TYR A 4 2.62 -7.80 -12.41
C TYR A 4 2.28 -8.05 -10.93
N PRO A 5 3.11 -7.69 -9.94
CA PRO A 5 4.53 -7.34 -9.97
C PRO A 5 5.45 -8.58 -10.02
N ASP A 6 6.71 -8.37 -10.45
CA ASP A 6 7.74 -9.42 -10.48
C ASP A 6 8.02 -9.93 -9.06
N TYR A 7 8.04 -11.25 -8.88
CA TYR A 7 8.35 -11.87 -7.59
C TYR A 7 9.86 -12.00 -7.41
N SER A 8 10.33 -11.58 -6.23
CA SER A 8 11.65 -11.82 -5.62
C SER A 8 12.87 -11.48 -6.48
N SER A 9 13.52 -10.36 -6.17
CA SER A 9 14.98 -10.28 -6.33
C SER A 9 15.60 -10.37 -4.94
N GLU A 10 16.63 -11.21 -4.80
CA GLU A 10 17.57 -11.17 -3.68
C GLU A 10 18.29 -9.82 -3.75
N SER A 11 17.71 -8.80 -3.14
CA SER A 11 18.33 -7.47 -3.03
C SER A 11 19.40 -7.52 -1.93
N GLU A 12 20.47 -6.72 -2.03
CA GLU A 12 21.48 -6.53 -0.97
C GLU A 12 20.86 -6.17 0.41
N LEU A 13 19.63 -5.65 0.42
CA LEU A 13 18.84 -5.47 1.64
C LEU A 13 18.55 -6.78 2.38
N MET A 14 18.65 -7.95 1.75
CA MET A 14 18.58 -9.25 2.45
C MET A 14 19.58 -9.31 3.59
N GLY A 15 20.78 -8.72 3.46
CA GLY A 15 21.76 -8.65 4.55
C GLY A 15 21.31 -7.84 5.78
N LEU A 16 20.28 -6.98 5.67
CA LEU A 16 19.61 -6.37 6.82
C LEU A 16 18.65 -7.34 7.54
N PHE A 17 18.25 -8.43 6.89
CA PHE A 17 17.22 -9.36 7.34
C PHE A 17 17.68 -10.82 7.49
N SER A 18 18.87 -11.20 6.99
CA SER A 18 19.28 -12.61 6.84
C SER A 18 20.58 -12.98 7.56
N ASP A 19 20.97 -12.24 8.60
CA ASP A 19 22.07 -12.68 9.45
C ASP A 19 21.53 -13.08 10.82
N GLU A 20 21.83 -14.32 11.24
CA GLU A 20 21.71 -14.74 12.65
C GLU A 20 22.52 -13.83 13.60
N GLY A 21 23.36 -12.94 13.05
CA GLY A 21 24.07 -11.88 13.75
C GLY A 21 23.37 -10.51 13.81
N ALA A 22 22.23 -10.30 13.14
CA ALA A 22 21.45 -9.07 13.25
C ALA A 22 20.61 -9.04 14.53
N MET A 23 21.27 -9.28 15.68
CA MET A 23 20.82 -8.92 17.02
C MET A 23 20.76 -7.38 17.13
N THR A 24 19.85 -6.76 16.38
CA THR A 24 19.42 -5.41 16.70
C THR A 24 18.27 -5.55 17.70
N ARG A 25 18.29 -4.74 18.76
CA ARG A 25 17.31 -4.71 19.87
C ARG A 25 15.83 -4.49 19.48
N PHE A 26 15.48 -4.63 18.21
CA PHE A 26 14.25 -4.15 17.59
C PHE A 26 13.28 -5.25 17.16
N ASN A 27 13.49 -6.52 17.51
CA ASN A 27 12.56 -7.62 17.21
C ASN A 27 12.03 -7.58 15.75
N TRP A 28 12.96 -7.63 14.78
CA TRP A 28 12.62 -7.60 13.35
C TRP A 28 11.78 -8.82 12.89
N HIS A 29 11.54 -9.78 13.78
CA HIS A 29 10.62 -10.89 13.62
C HIS A 29 9.13 -10.48 13.65
N GLU A 30 8.80 -9.21 13.92
CA GLU A 30 7.42 -8.72 14.02
C GLU A 30 7.03 -7.74 12.89
N GLU A 31 7.01 -8.16 11.62
CA GLU A 31 6.25 -7.50 10.51
C GLU A 31 6.19 -5.95 10.59
N LEU A 32 7.34 -5.31 10.84
CA LEU A 32 7.40 -3.97 11.44
C LEU A 32 6.89 -2.84 10.54
N GLY A 33 6.76 -3.11 9.24
CA GLY A 33 6.21 -2.15 8.29
C GLY A 33 6.62 -2.43 6.86
N VAL A 34 6.28 -1.49 5.98
CA VAL A 34 6.55 -1.54 4.55
C VAL A 34 7.55 -0.47 4.17
N PHE A 35 8.43 -0.79 3.24
CA PHE A 35 9.35 0.15 2.62
C PHE A 35 8.75 0.66 1.31
N ILE A 36 9.05 1.91 0.99
CA ILE A 36 8.55 2.58 -0.21
C ILE A 36 9.74 3.18 -0.92
N HIS A 37 10.00 2.70 -2.14
CA HIS A 37 10.96 3.30 -3.04
C HIS A 37 10.22 4.28 -3.95
N SER A 38 10.63 5.55 -3.92
CA SER A 38 10.15 6.61 -4.80
C SER A 38 11.31 7.48 -5.27
N ARG A 39 11.15 8.11 -6.44
CA ARG A 39 12.04 9.18 -6.93
C ARG A 39 11.55 10.58 -6.55
N TYR A 40 10.39 10.68 -5.91
CA TYR A 40 9.78 11.93 -5.45
C TYR A 40 10.14 12.22 -3.99
N ASP A 41 9.98 13.47 -3.58
CA ASP A 41 10.14 13.88 -2.18
C ASP A 41 9.09 13.22 -1.27
N PHE A 42 9.41 13.20 0.03
CA PHE A 42 8.58 12.59 1.06
C PHE A 42 7.16 13.17 1.13
N ASP A 43 7.00 14.49 0.96
CA ASP A 43 5.70 15.15 1.05
C ASP A 43 4.78 14.75 -0.11
N THR A 44 5.34 14.60 -1.31
CA THR A 44 4.64 14.10 -2.49
C THR A 44 4.17 12.67 -2.28
N VAL A 45 5.05 11.80 -1.78
CA VAL A 45 4.72 10.40 -1.47
C VAL A 45 3.65 10.31 -0.39
N LEU A 46 3.80 11.04 0.72
CA LEU A 46 2.84 11.06 1.82
C LEU A 46 1.47 11.57 1.37
N ARG A 47 1.45 12.61 0.53
CA ARG A 47 0.22 13.17 -0.03
C ARG A 47 -0.52 12.16 -0.91
N HIS A 48 0.20 11.40 -1.72
CA HIS A 48 -0.39 10.30 -2.51
C HIS A 48 -0.99 9.22 -1.60
N LEU A 49 -0.20 8.72 -0.65
CA LEU A 49 -0.59 7.58 0.18
C LEU A 49 -1.73 7.89 1.16
N ARG A 50 -1.91 9.15 1.59
CA ARG A 50 -2.94 9.51 2.58
C ARG A 50 -4.38 9.28 2.15
N HIS A 51 -4.61 9.08 0.85
CA HIS A 51 -5.94 8.84 0.30
C HIS A 51 -6.41 7.38 0.47
N PHE A 52 -5.49 6.45 0.74
CA PHE A 52 -5.76 5.01 0.76
C PHE A 52 -6.22 4.45 2.12
N PRO A 53 -5.77 4.93 3.30
CA PRO A 53 -6.14 4.31 4.57
C PRO A 53 -7.64 4.26 4.83
N VAL A 54 -8.40 5.22 4.29
CA VAL A 54 -9.85 5.28 4.47
C VAL A 54 -10.51 5.45 3.11
N MET A 55 -11.10 4.37 2.60
CA MET A 55 -11.78 4.35 1.31
C MET A 55 -13.25 3.96 1.48
N LYS A 56 -14.11 4.43 0.57
CA LYS A 56 -15.48 3.93 0.43
C LYS A 56 -15.51 2.79 -0.58
N ASP A 57 -16.43 1.85 -0.39
CA ASP A 57 -16.84 0.95 -1.46
C ASP A 57 -17.89 1.59 -2.39
N GLU A 58 -18.26 0.87 -3.44
CA GLU A 58 -19.30 1.25 -4.41
C GLU A 58 -20.68 1.48 -3.76
N ASN A 59 -20.94 0.86 -2.59
CA ASN A 59 -22.16 1.03 -1.81
C ASN A 59 -22.06 2.18 -0.78
N GLY A 60 -20.97 2.96 -0.81
CA GLY A 60 -20.75 4.11 0.08
C GLY A 60 -20.31 3.74 1.51
N LYS A 61 -20.00 2.47 1.77
CA LYS A 61 -19.54 1.98 3.07
C LYS A 61 -18.05 2.22 3.23
N TRP A 62 -17.66 2.70 4.41
CA TRP A 62 -16.26 2.97 4.75
C TRP A 62 -15.49 1.72 5.15
N PHE A 63 -14.25 1.64 4.66
CA PHE A 63 -13.28 0.62 5.00
C PHE A 63 -11.95 1.25 5.40
N PHE A 64 -11.24 0.57 6.30
CA PHE A 64 -9.91 0.95 6.74
C PHE A 64 -8.87 0.03 6.11
N PHE A 65 -8.10 0.57 5.17
CA PHE A 65 -7.08 -0.18 4.42
C PHE A 65 -5.71 0.03 5.06
N ARG A 66 -5.27 -0.97 5.82
CA ARG A 66 -3.97 -0.96 6.52
C ARG A 66 -2.83 -1.38 5.61
N PHE A 67 -2.61 -0.66 4.51
CA PHE A 67 -1.56 -1.00 3.54
C PHE A 67 -0.14 -0.98 4.13
N TYR A 68 0.04 -0.38 5.31
CA TYR A 68 1.31 -0.35 6.03
C TYR A 68 1.60 -1.66 6.81
N ASP A 69 0.62 -2.56 6.91
CA ASP A 69 0.79 -3.91 7.43
C ASP A 69 1.32 -4.81 6.27
N PRO A 70 2.51 -5.44 6.41
CA PRO A 70 3.14 -6.25 5.36
C PRO A 70 2.22 -7.29 4.73
N LYS A 71 1.45 -8.03 5.54
CA LYS A 71 0.53 -9.07 5.06
C LYS A 71 -0.62 -8.46 4.26
N VAL A 72 -1.16 -7.34 4.75
CA VAL A 72 -2.25 -6.63 4.07
C VAL A 72 -1.77 -6.07 2.73
N LEU A 73 -0.57 -5.48 2.68
CA LEU A 73 0.03 -4.98 1.44
C LEU A 73 0.24 -6.10 0.42
N ARG A 74 0.91 -7.19 0.82
CA ARG A 74 1.17 -8.35 -0.05
C ARG A 74 -0.12 -8.88 -0.64
N ASN A 75 -1.12 -9.13 0.20
CA ASN A 75 -2.41 -9.64 -0.25
C ASN A 75 -3.12 -8.66 -1.19
N TYR A 76 -3.03 -7.35 -0.94
CA TYR A 76 -3.59 -6.35 -1.85
C TYR A 76 -2.93 -6.37 -3.22
N LEU A 77 -1.60 -6.38 -3.24
CA LEU A 77 -0.81 -6.40 -4.47
C LEU A 77 -1.09 -7.66 -5.29
N GLU A 78 -1.29 -8.81 -4.65
CA GLU A 78 -1.74 -10.04 -5.31
C GLU A 78 -3.14 -9.89 -5.94
N VAL A 79 -4.07 -9.21 -5.27
CA VAL A 79 -5.44 -9.00 -5.78
C VAL A 79 -5.43 -8.08 -6.99
N ILE A 80 -4.69 -6.97 -6.94
CA ILE A 80 -4.72 -5.96 -8.02
C ILE A 80 -3.74 -6.27 -9.16
N ALA A 81 -2.90 -7.29 -9.01
CA ALA A 81 -1.88 -7.74 -9.95
C ALA A 81 -2.33 -7.87 -11.42
N THR A 82 -3.60 -8.21 -11.64
CA THR A 82 -4.19 -8.42 -12.97
C THR A 82 -4.98 -7.22 -13.50
N SER A 83 -5.05 -6.11 -12.75
CA SER A 83 -5.78 -4.89 -13.16
C SER A 83 -4.81 -3.71 -13.29
N PRO A 84 -4.40 -3.36 -14.51
CA PRO A 84 -3.54 -2.22 -14.79
C PRO A 84 -4.05 -0.91 -14.17
N GLU A 85 -5.36 -0.67 -14.18
CA GLU A 85 -5.96 0.55 -13.65
C GLU A 85 -5.83 0.64 -12.12
N LYS A 86 -5.96 -0.49 -11.42
CA LYS A 86 -5.79 -0.54 -9.96
C LYS A 86 -4.33 -0.43 -9.56
N LEU A 87 -3.43 -1.03 -10.33
CA LEU A 87 -1.99 -0.85 -10.18
C LEU A 87 -1.61 0.63 -10.39
N ASN A 88 -2.09 1.25 -11.47
CA ASN A 88 -1.86 2.67 -11.78
C ASN A 88 -2.41 3.57 -10.65
N LYS A 89 -3.62 3.32 -10.17
CA LYS A 89 -4.23 3.99 -9.00
C LYS A 89 -3.30 3.95 -7.79
N PHE A 90 -2.83 2.76 -7.40
CA PHE A 90 -2.10 2.57 -6.15
C PHE A 90 -0.64 3.03 -6.22
N PHE A 91 0.05 2.78 -7.33
CA PHE A 91 1.45 3.22 -7.53
C PHE A 91 1.56 4.71 -7.89
N GLY A 92 0.43 5.40 -8.08
CA GLY A 92 0.36 6.81 -8.41
C GLY A 92 0.34 7.02 -9.91
N TYR A 93 -0.83 7.43 -10.41
CA TYR A 93 -1.16 7.78 -11.80
C TYR A 93 0.04 8.26 -12.61
N GLU A 94 0.17 7.87 -13.89
CA GLU A 94 1.11 8.34 -14.95
C GLU A 94 2.55 8.72 -14.53
N LYS A 95 2.68 9.65 -13.60
CA LYS A 95 3.88 10.06 -12.86
C LYS A 95 4.58 8.93 -12.08
N ARG A 96 3.92 7.79 -11.81
CA ARG A 96 4.48 6.65 -11.06
C ARG A 96 5.16 7.11 -9.76
N ILE A 97 4.36 7.68 -8.86
CA ILE A 97 4.85 8.27 -7.60
C ILE A 97 5.57 7.21 -6.77
N ILE A 98 5.05 5.98 -6.74
CA ILE A 98 5.68 4.83 -6.09
C ILE A 98 6.44 4.04 -7.16
N HIS A 99 7.74 3.90 -6.99
CA HIS A 99 8.57 3.09 -7.87
C HIS A 99 8.42 1.60 -7.55
N ALA A 100 8.51 1.27 -6.26
CA ALA A 100 8.31 -0.06 -5.71
C ALA A 100 7.86 -0.01 -4.24
N PHE A 101 7.17 -1.05 -3.80
CA PHE A 101 6.99 -1.35 -2.38
C PHE A 101 7.91 -2.48 -1.97
N ALA A 102 8.29 -2.56 -0.70
CA ALA A 102 8.94 -3.75 -0.17
C ALA A 102 8.49 -4.07 1.25
N SER A 103 8.60 -5.33 1.66
CA SER A 103 8.16 -5.77 2.98
C SER A 103 8.85 -7.07 3.39
N GLY A 104 9.26 -7.16 4.65
CA GLY A 104 9.68 -8.42 5.27
C GLY A 104 8.49 -9.22 5.78
N ILE A 105 8.40 -10.51 5.44
CA ILE A 105 7.38 -11.44 5.93
C ILE A 105 8.06 -12.76 6.27
N GLY A 106 8.04 -13.14 7.55
CA GLY A 106 8.90 -14.22 8.04
C GLY A 106 10.37 -13.90 7.75
N ASP A 107 11.09 -14.87 7.19
CA ASP A 107 12.52 -14.75 6.85
C ASP A 107 12.72 -14.26 5.39
N SER A 108 11.67 -13.79 4.73
CA SER A 108 11.72 -13.36 3.32
C SER A 108 11.52 -11.85 3.18
N PHE A 109 12.33 -11.22 2.33
CA PHE A 109 12.12 -9.85 1.89
C PHE A 109 11.50 -9.83 0.49
N HIS A 110 10.34 -9.19 0.36
CA HIS A 110 9.64 -9.05 -0.92
C HIS A 110 9.77 -7.64 -1.46
N TYR A 111 10.14 -7.53 -2.74
CA TYR A 111 10.26 -6.25 -3.46
C TYR A 111 9.31 -6.24 -4.66
N TYR A 112 8.31 -5.35 -4.61
CA TYR A 112 7.21 -5.25 -5.56
C TYR A 112 7.39 -4.06 -6.48
N GLN A 113 7.92 -4.32 -7.67
CA GLN A 113 8.11 -3.30 -8.69
C GLN A 113 7.08 -3.45 -9.82
N LEU A 114 6.49 -2.33 -10.22
CA LEU A 114 5.59 -2.29 -11.36
C LEU A 114 6.39 -2.44 -12.67
N LYS A 115 6.08 -3.45 -13.49
CA LYS A 115 6.51 -3.48 -14.90
C LYS A 115 5.70 -2.44 -15.70
N ALA A 116 6.13 -2.07 -16.90
CA ALA A 116 5.43 -1.07 -17.71
C ALA A 116 3.95 -1.44 -17.89
N LEU A 117 3.04 -0.53 -17.53
CA LEU A 117 1.61 -0.73 -17.75
C LEU A 117 1.24 -0.45 -19.22
N PRO A 118 0.16 -1.05 -19.75
CA PRO A 118 -0.37 -0.70 -21.07
C PRO A 118 -0.63 0.80 -21.23
N GLU A 119 -0.33 1.36 -22.40
CA GLU A 119 -0.48 2.81 -22.67
C GLU A 119 -1.93 3.30 -22.55
N ASP A 120 -2.91 2.42 -22.79
CA ASP A 120 -4.34 2.69 -22.68
C ASP A 120 -4.90 2.58 -21.25
N THR A 121 -4.03 2.35 -20.25
CA THR A 121 -4.43 2.22 -18.85
C THR A 121 -5.13 3.48 -18.37
N ARG A 122 -6.39 3.34 -17.96
CA ARG A 122 -7.20 4.47 -17.51
C ARG A 122 -6.95 4.83 -16.05
N ASN A 123 -7.11 6.11 -15.74
CA ASN A 123 -7.12 6.62 -14.37
C ASN A 123 -8.50 6.35 -13.75
N ILE A 124 -8.56 5.59 -12.65
CA ILE A 124 -9.79 5.31 -11.90
C ILE A 124 -9.81 6.06 -10.56
N PRO A 125 -10.99 6.38 -10.01
CA PRO A 125 -11.09 7.03 -8.70
C PRO A 125 -10.54 6.16 -7.57
N ILE A 126 -10.15 6.79 -6.46
CA ILE A 126 -9.75 6.10 -5.22
C ILE A 126 -11.01 5.60 -4.50
N LEU A 127 -11.51 4.46 -4.97
CA LEU A 127 -12.66 3.72 -4.45
C LEU A 127 -12.26 2.24 -4.31
N LEU A 128 -12.86 1.53 -3.34
CA LEU A 128 -12.81 0.07 -3.27
C LEU A 128 -13.91 -0.51 -4.15
N THR A 129 -13.51 -1.17 -5.22
CA THR A 129 -14.44 -1.88 -6.11
C THR A 129 -14.83 -3.25 -5.51
N GLU A 130 -15.97 -3.81 -5.92
CA GLU A 130 -16.34 -5.19 -5.56
C GLU A 130 -15.24 -6.20 -5.90
N PHE A 131 -14.48 -5.98 -6.97
CA PHE A 131 -13.30 -6.77 -7.32
C PHE A 131 -12.28 -6.83 -6.19
N GLU A 132 -11.91 -5.67 -5.62
CA GLU A 132 -10.97 -5.60 -4.50
C GLU A 132 -11.60 -6.24 -3.25
N VAL A 133 -12.85 -5.89 -2.93
CA VAL A 133 -13.55 -6.40 -1.75
C VAL A 133 -13.69 -7.93 -1.78
N ASN A 134 -14.00 -8.52 -2.93
CA ASN A 134 -14.16 -9.97 -3.10
C ASN A 134 -12.80 -10.68 -3.11
N GLY A 135 -11.78 -10.13 -3.76
CA GLY A 135 -10.42 -10.68 -3.73
C GLY A 135 -9.80 -10.77 -2.33
N PHE A 136 -10.34 -9.99 -1.37
CA PHE A 136 -9.93 -10.05 0.03
C PHE A 136 -10.77 -10.95 0.94
N LYS A 137 -11.99 -11.35 0.55
CA LYS A 137 -12.86 -12.17 1.43
C LYS A 137 -12.24 -13.52 1.79
N ASP A 138 -11.30 -14.01 0.97
CA ASP A 138 -10.63 -15.28 1.20
C ASP A 138 -9.35 -15.18 2.05
N LYS A 139 -8.92 -13.98 2.49
CA LYS A 139 -7.68 -13.80 3.27
C LYS A 139 -7.83 -12.73 4.38
N ASN A 140 -7.55 -13.13 5.63
CA ASN A 140 -7.80 -12.48 6.94
C ASN A 140 -7.30 -11.02 7.21
N GLY A 141 -7.17 -10.13 6.21
CA GLY A 141 -6.49 -8.83 6.35
C GLY A 141 -7.33 -7.64 6.84
N TRP A 142 -8.67 -7.69 6.77
CA TRP A 142 -9.53 -6.52 7.02
C TRP A 142 -10.29 -6.62 8.34
N LYS A 143 -9.91 -5.81 9.33
CA LYS A 143 -10.73 -5.58 10.51
C LYS A 143 -11.73 -4.47 10.22
N ARG A 144 -13.02 -4.79 10.28
CA ARG A 144 -14.14 -3.85 10.16
C ARG A 144 -14.28 -3.03 11.46
N GLU A 145 -13.23 -2.32 11.86
CA GLU A 145 -13.21 -1.58 13.13
C GLU A 145 -13.62 -0.12 12.91
N LYS A 146 -14.91 0.17 13.17
CA LYS A 146 -15.47 1.54 13.20
C LYS A 146 -14.73 2.49 14.16
N LYS A 147 -14.08 1.93 15.19
CA LYS A 147 -13.36 2.67 16.23
C LYS A 147 -12.14 3.44 15.67
N TRP A 148 -11.37 2.82 14.78
CA TRP A 148 -10.17 3.44 14.20
C TRP A 148 -10.49 4.47 13.12
N LEU A 149 -11.59 4.31 12.40
CA LEU A 149 -12.08 5.33 11.44
C LEU A 149 -12.27 6.68 12.13
N GLY A 150 -12.90 6.69 13.32
CA GLY A 150 -13.09 7.92 14.10
C GLY A 150 -11.78 8.56 14.57
N ILE A 151 -10.83 7.75 15.05
CA ILE A 151 -9.52 8.22 15.52
C ILE A 151 -8.68 8.76 14.36
N PHE A 152 -8.66 8.06 13.24
CA PHE A 152 -7.90 8.44 12.06
C PHE A 152 -8.47 9.70 11.38
N LEU A 153 -9.80 9.81 11.26
CA LEU A 153 -10.46 11.03 10.79
C LEU A 153 -10.17 12.23 11.70
N LYS A 154 -10.08 12.00 13.02
CA LYS A 154 -9.70 13.02 13.99
C LYS A 154 -8.24 13.44 13.81
N LEU A 155 -7.31 12.49 13.68
CA LEU A 155 -5.88 12.75 13.47
C LEU A 155 -5.58 13.48 12.15
N ILE A 156 -6.24 13.10 11.05
CA ILE A 156 -6.13 13.82 9.76
C ILE A 156 -6.58 15.27 9.91
N ARG A 157 -7.69 15.51 10.63
CA ARG A 157 -8.20 16.87 10.88
C ARG A 157 -7.30 17.68 11.82
N THR A 158 -6.61 17.02 12.75
CA THR A 158 -5.72 17.69 13.72
C THR A 158 -4.36 18.04 13.10
N PHE A 159 -3.81 17.20 12.22
CA PHE A 159 -2.50 17.45 11.58
C PHE A 159 -2.58 18.25 10.27
N ILE A 160 -3.78 18.66 9.86
CA ILE A 160 -4.01 19.48 8.66
C ILE A 160 -4.96 20.61 9.04
N PRO A 161 -4.50 21.85 9.27
CA PRO A 161 -5.42 22.97 9.27
C PRO A 161 -6.08 22.99 7.90
N LEU A 162 -7.42 22.95 7.87
CA LEU A 162 -8.19 23.24 6.68
C LEU A 162 -7.66 24.56 6.13
N ARG A 163 -6.93 24.52 5.02
CA ARG A 163 -6.59 25.73 4.29
C ARG A 163 -7.92 26.36 3.93
N SER A 164 -8.26 27.43 4.66
CA SER A 164 -9.38 28.30 4.37
C SER A 164 -9.32 28.61 2.88
N LYS A 165 -10.41 28.30 2.17
CA LYS A 165 -10.68 28.94 0.89
C LYS A 165 -10.86 30.41 1.19
N ASN A 166 -9.82 31.21 0.99
CA ASN A 166 -9.98 32.64 0.83
C ASN A 166 -10.19 32.90 -0.66
N ASN A 167 -11.37 33.50 -0.93
CA ASN A 167 -11.79 34.30 -2.09
C ASN A 167 -10.91 34.27 -3.34
#